data_AF-A0A3N5IQ17-F1
#
_entry.id   AF-A0A3N5IQ17-F1
#
_cell.length_a   1.000
_cell.length_b   1.000
_cell.length_c   1.000
_cell.angle_alpha   90.00
_cell.angle_beta   90.00
_cell.angle_gamma   90.00
#
_symmetry.space_group_name_H-M   'P 1'
#
loop_
_entity.id
_entity.type
_entity.pdbx_description
1 polymer ?
#
loop_
_entity_poly.entity_id
_entity_poly.type
_entity_poly.pdbx_seq_one_letter_code
_entity_poly.pdbx_strand_id
1 'polypeptide(L)'
;MAKLDIQKTRELLQDFNFKLLFIDELGWLNPVVKKRQTIDVNGAVFDIRHIAQLGGVVVVEVTSADGVMPQAKMRAAVHREFSKLYFENLLIFVDKERTHSLWYWVKREGKQNIAREHLYMKGQPGDLFLSKLNAMVVDIGAFEQGEPSVIDAVKRLKQALDVEATTKRFYTEYDALRLQFVELIEGIDDERKRQWYASVLLNRLMFI
;
A
#
# COMPACT_ATOMS: atom_id res chain seq x y z
N MET A 1 -15.20 0.63 21.39
CA MET A 1 -14.74 -0.15 20.22
C MET A 1 -15.17 0.58 18.98
N ALA A 2 -14.33 1.50 18.49
CA ALA A 2 -14.45 2.06 17.16
C ALA A 2 -14.51 0.89 16.17
N LYS A 3 -15.67 0.74 15.52
CA LYS A 3 -15.91 -0.34 14.57
C LYS A 3 -15.66 0.23 13.19
N LEU A 4 -14.71 -0.35 12.47
CA LEU A 4 -14.43 -0.01 11.08
C LEU A 4 -15.73 -0.13 10.26
N ASP A 5 -16.11 0.92 9.55
CA ASP A 5 -17.16 0.81 8.55
C ASP A 5 -16.57 0.13 7.32
N ILE A 6 -16.85 -1.17 7.18
CA ILE A 6 -16.30 -2.01 6.11
C ILE A 6 -16.70 -1.47 4.73
N GLN A 7 -17.92 -0.94 4.60
CA GLN A 7 -18.42 -0.43 3.32
C GLN A 7 -17.68 0.87 2.96
N LYS A 8 -17.65 1.83 3.87
CA LYS A 8 -16.95 3.11 3.65
C LYS A 8 -15.44 2.91 3.45
N THR A 9 -14.82 2.02 4.22
CA THR A 9 -13.40 1.65 4.04
C THR A 9 -13.15 1.07 2.66
N ARG A 10 -14.03 0.20 2.17
CA ARG A 10 -13.92 -0.40 0.83
C ARG A 10 -14.05 0.65 -0.27
N GLU A 11 -15.01 1.58 -0.15
CA GLU A 11 -15.20 2.69 -1.09
C GLU A 11 -13.95 3.59 -1.14
N LEU A 12 -13.46 4.03 0.02
CA LEU A 12 -12.26 4.87 0.12
C LEU A 12 -11.01 4.17 -0.44
N LEU A 13 -10.89 2.86 -0.25
CA LEU A 13 -9.80 2.07 -0.81
C LEU A 13 -9.91 1.94 -2.34
N GLN A 14 -11.11 1.70 -2.87
CA GLN A 14 -11.36 1.64 -4.32
C GLN A 14 -11.14 2.98 -5.02
N ASP A 15 -11.35 4.08 -4.29
CA ASP A 15 -11.10 5.44 -4.78
C ASP A 15 -9.67 5.93 -4.53
N PHE A 16 -8.82 5.09 -3.92
CA PHE A 16 -7.43 5.44 -3.57
C PHE A 16 -7.37 6.71 -2.69
N ASN A 17 -8.41 6.94 -1.90
CA ASN A 17 -8.49 8.07 -0.99
C ASN A 17 -7.87 7.71 0.36
N PHE A 18 -6.55 7.51 0.33
CA PHE A 18 -5.79 7.09 1.51
C PHE A 18 -5.89 8.10 2.65
N LYS A 19 -6.05 9.39 2.36
CA LYS A 19 -6.17 10.41 3.41
C LYS A 19 -7.41 10.18 4.28
N LEU A 20 -8.58 10.07 3.67
CA LEU A 20 -9.80 9.80 4.42
C LEU A 20 -9.78 8.38 5.00
N LEU A 21 -9.23 7.40 4.29
CA LEU A 21 -9.08 6.03 4.81
C LEU A 21 -8.34 6.02 6.15
N PHE A 22 -7.17 6.66 6.22
CA PHE A 22 -6.37 6.66 7.44
C PHE A 22 -6.97 7.53 8.54
N ILE A 23 -7.49 8.70 8.21
CA ILE A 23 -7.99 9.65 9.23
C ILE A 23 -9.37 9.23 9.74
N ASP A 24 -10.31 8.99 8.83
CA ASP A 24 -11.72 8.80 9.19
C ASP A 24 -12.01 7.36 9.62
N GLU A 25 -11.40 6.37 8.95
CA GLU A 25 -11.71 4.95 9.21
C GLU A 25 -10.70 4.30 10.16
N LEU A 26 -9.41 4.59 10.00
CA LEU A 26 -8.37 4.01 10.85
C LEU A 26 -8.10 4.84 12.12
N GLY A 27 -8.61 6.07 12.22
CA GLY A 27 -8.43 6.93 13.39
C GLY A 27 -7.02 7.51 13.53
N TRP A 28 -6.28 7.64 12.43
CA TRP A 28 -4.95 8.25 12.44
C TRP A 28 -5.03 9.77 12.43
N LEU A 29 -3.93 10.43 12.80
CA LEU A 29 -3.87 11.89 12.84
C LEU A 29 -3.51 12.49 11.48
N ASN A 30 -3.93 13.73 11.27
CA ASN A 30 -3.47 14.51 10.12
C ASN A 30 -1.94 14.64 10.14
N PRO A 31 -1.29 14.60 8.97
CA PRO A 31 0.16 14.76 8.91
C PRO A 31 0.58 16.17 9.31
N VAL A 32 1.69 16.29 10.05
CA VAL A 32 2.30 17.58 10.40
C VAL A 32 2.78 18.31 9.14
N VAL A 33 3.37 17.57 8.21
CA VAL A 33 3.85 18.13 6.93
C VAL A 33 2.70 18.11 5.92
N LYS A 34 2.26 19.30 5.50
CA LYS A 34 1.17 19.45 4.51
C LYS A 34 1.66 19.70 3.08
N LYS A 35 2.92 20.10 2.91
CA LYS A 35 3.52 20.36 1.60
C LYS A 35 3.95 19.05 0.95
N ARG A 36 3.82 18.97 -0.37
CA ARG A 36 4.42 17.89 -1.17
C ARG A 36 5.94 18.03 -1.14
N GLN A 37 6.62 16.91 -1.15
CA GLN A 37 8.08 16.81 -1.19
C GLN A 37 8.47 16.01 -2.42
N THR A 38 9.63 16.30 -3.00
CA THR A 38 10.17 15.51 -4.10
C THR A 38 11.46 14.84 -3.66
N ILE A 39 11.65 13.57 -4.03
CA ILE A 39 12.92 12.86 -3.86
C ILE A 39 13.42 12.44 -5.24
N ASP A 40 14.67 12.76 -5.54
CA ASP A 40 15.39 12.20 -6.68
C ASP A 40 16.09 10.91 -6.27
N VAL A 41 15.83 9.83 -6.98
CA VAL A 41 16.51 8.56 -6.80
C VAL A 41 16.93 8.02 -8.16
N ASN A 42 18.25 7.89 -8.35
CA ASN A 42 18.86 7.38 -9.59
C ASN A 42 18.36 8.12 -10.86
N GLY A 43 18.13 9.43 -10.77
CA GLY A 43 17.67 10.25 -11.90
C GLY A 43 16.16 10.15 -12.18
N ALA A 44 15.40 9.47 -11.34
CA ALA A 44 13.94 9.48 -11.35
C ALA A 44 13.41 10.32 -10.19
N VAL A 45 12.44 11.19 -10.48
CA VAL A 45 11.83 12.09 -9.49
C VAL A 45 10.52 11.49 -8.99
N PHE A 46 10.37 11.45 -7.67
CA PHE A 46 9.18 10.96 -6.98
C PHE A 46 8.51 12.08 -6.20
N ASP A 47 7.22 12.31 -6.44
CA ASP A 47 6.38 13.20 -5.63
C ASP A 47 5.85 12.43 -4.41
N ILE A 48 6.05 13.01 -3.24
CA ILE A 48 5.71 12.45 -1.94
C ILE A 48 4.70 13.37 -1.27
N ARG A 49 3.53 12.79 -0.98
CA ARG A 49 2.45 13.45 -0.28
C ARG A 49 2.22 12.76 1.05
N HIS A 50 2.34 13.50 2.14
CA HIS A 50 1.98 12.99 3.46
C HIS A 50 0.47 12.80 3.58
N ILE A 51 0.09 11.65 4.12
CA ILE A 51 -1.30 11.19 4.18
C ILE A 51 -1.81 11.23 5.61
N ALA A 52 -1.07 10.63 6.53
CA ALA A 52 -1.42 10.52 7.94
C ALA A 52 -0.18 10.26 8.79
N GLN A 53 -0.34 10.40 10.10
CA GLN A 53 0.69 10.01 11.07
C GLN A 53 0.05 9.43 12.33
N LEU A 54 0.80 8.59 13.04
CA LEU A 54 0.37 8.04 14.32
C LEU A 54 1.59 7.68 15.14
N GLY A 55 1.77 8.30 16.31
CA GLY A 55 2.91 8.01 17.19
C GLY A 55 4.24 8.02 16.43
N GLY A 56 4.55 9.07 15.67
CA GLY A 56 5.81 9.16 14.90
C GLY A 56 5.95 8.23 13.69
N VAL A 57 5.00 7.31 13.43
CA VAL A 57 4.90 6.59 12.16
C VAL A 57 4.27 7.51 11.13
N VAL A 58 4.91 7.66 9.97
CA VAL A 58 4.41 8.53 8.89
C VAL A 58 3.96 7.72 7.69
N VAL A 59 2.76 8.00 7.20
CA VAL A 59 2.21 7.40 5.98
C VAL A 59 2.29 8.42 4.86
N VAL A 60 2.89 8.01 3.74
CA VAL A 60 3.00 8.85 2.56
C VAL A 60 2.51 8.13 1.31
N GLU A 61 1.86 8.88 0.43
CA GLU A 61 1.57 8.50 -0.94
C GLU A 61 2.78 8.92 -1.81
N VAL A 62 3.26 8.02 -2.65
CA VAL A 62 4.40 8.23 -3.54
C VAL A 62 3.96 8.02 -4.97
N THR A 63 4.21 8.99 -5.83
CA THR A 63 3.94 8.91 -7.26
C THR A 63 5.21 9.20 -8.05
N SER A 64 5.48 8.40 -9.07
CA SER A 64 6.59 8.64 -9.98
C SER A 64 6.23 9.73 -10.97
N ALA A 65 7.19 10.58 -11.37
CA ALA A 65 6.95 11.62 -12.37
C ALA A 65 6.54 11.05 -13.74
N ASP A 66 7.04 9.86 -14.10
CA ASP A 66 6.64 9.13 -15.31
C ASP A 66 5.25 8.46 -15.17
N GLY A 67 4.67 8.46 -13.97
CA GLY A 67 3.37 7.88 -13.67
C GLY A 67 3.34 6.36 -13.59
N VAL A 68 4.48 5.69 -13.74
CA VAL A 68 4.60 4.23 -13.76
C VAL A 68 4.92 3.71 -12.37
N MET A 69 4.38 2.53 -12.04
CA MET A 69 4.69 1.84 -10.80
C MET A 69 6.20 1.48 -10.75
N PRO A 70 6.97 2.00 -9.80
CA PRO A 70 8.42 1.80 -9.78
C PRO A 70 8.76 0.34 -9.50
N GLN A 71 9.85 -0.19 -10.07
CA GLN A 71 10.29 -1.56 -9.81
C GLN A 71 10.83 -1.75 -8.38
N ALA A 72 10.92 -3.00 -7.90
CA ALA A 72 11.32 -3.34 -6.53
C ALA A 72 12.62 -2.66 -6.07
N LYS A 73 13.66 -2.62 -6.93
CA LYS A 73 14.93 -1.95 -6.62
C LYS A 73 14.76 -0.44 -6.40
N MET A 74 13.91 0.20 -7.21
CA MET A 74 13.61 1.62 -7.10
C MET A 74 12.79 1.91 -5.85
N ARG A 75 11.74 1.10 -5.57
CA ARG A 75 10.94 1.22 -4.34
C ARG A 75 11.79 1.14 -3.08
N ALA A 76 12.71 0.17 -3.02
CA ALA A 76 13.64 0.02 -1.91
C ALA A 76 14.57 1.23 -1.76
N ALA A 77 15.04 1.81 -2.87
CA ALA A 77 15.89 2.98 -2.87
C ALA A 77 15.12 4.24 -2.40
N VAL A 78 13.90 4.47 -2.89
CA VAL A 78 13.01 5.55 -2.42
C VAL A 78 12.70 5.41 -0.93
N HIS A 79 12.34 4.21 -0.47
CA HIS A 79 12.13 3.95 0.95
C HIS A 79 13.38 4.23 1.78
N ARG A 80 14.58 3.84 1.29
CA ARG A 80 15.84 4.10 2.00
C ARG A 80 16.12 5.59 2.13
N GLU A 81 15.90 6.38 1.08
CA GLU A 81 16.07 7.84 1.13
C GLU A 81 15.05 8.49 2.05
N PHE A 82 13.77 8.09 1.96
CA PHE A 82 12.72 8.60 2.84
C PHE A 82 12.94 8.23 4.32
N SER A 83 13.47 7.02 4.57
CA SER A 83 13.76 6.52 5.92
C SER A 83 14.85 7.32 6.65
N LYS A 84 15.65 8.12 5.94
CA LYS A 84 16.61 9.04 6.57
C LYS A 84 15.91 10.20 7.29
N LEU A 85 14.71 10.55 6.84
CA LEU A 85 13.89 11.63 7.40
C LEU A 85 12.92 11.11 8.46
N TYR A 86 12.29 9.96 8.18
CA TYR A 86 11.28 9.35 9.04
C TYR A 86 11.64 7.90 9.29
N PHE A 87 12.07 7.59 10.52
CA PHE A 87 12.51 6.24 10.85
C PHE A 87 11.38 5.23 10.62
N GLU A 88 10.22 5.41 11.26
CA GLU A 88 9.05 4.57 11.01
C GLU A 88 8.16 5.19 9.94
N ASN A 89 7.97 4.46 8.83
CA ASN A 89 7.21 4.97 7.70
C ASN A 89 6.50 3.86 6.93
N LEU A 90 5.43 4.25 6.24
CA LEU A 90 4.69 3.43 5.29
C LEU A 90 4.57 4.21 3.99
N LEU A 91 5.13 3.66 2.91
CA LEU A 91 5.04 4.26 1.57
C LEU A 91 3.94 3.56 0.79
N ILE A 92 3.00 4.32 0.25
CA ILE A 92 1.95 3.83 -0.64
C ILE A 92 2.28 4.34 -2.03
N PHE A 93 2.87 3.48 -2.86
CA PHE A 93 3.14 3.81 -4.26
C PHE A 93 1.84 3.72 -5.05
N VAL A 94 1.56 4.71 -5.90
CA VAL A 94 0.34 4.74 -6.71
C VAL A 94 0.73 5.07 -8.16
N ASP A 95 0.08 4.40 -9.11
CA ASP A 95 0.21 4.73 -10.53
C ASP A 95 -0.59 6.00 -10.89
N LYS A 96 -0.25 6.64 -12.01
CA LYS A 96 -0.91 7.88 -12.45
C LYS A 96 -2.42 7.72 -12.65
N GLU A 97 -2.84 6.58 -13.17
CA GLU A 97 -4.25 6.27 -13.45
C GLU A 97 -5.03 5.87 -12.17
N ARG A 98 -4.35 5.77 -11.01
CA ARG A 98 -4.93 5.32 -9.73
C ARG A 98 -5.70 4.02 -9.86
N THR A 99 -5.08 3.05 -10.53
CA THR A 99 -5.63 1.72 -10.74
C THR A 99 -4.98 0.69 -9.82
N HIS A 100 -3.77 0.97 -9.33
CA HIS A 100 -2.97 0.10 -8.47
C HIS A 100 -2.30 0.90 -7.36
N SER A 101 -2.21 0.31 -6.17
CA SER A 101 -1.39 0.83 -5.09
C SER A 101 -0.54 -0.27 -4.50
N LEU A 102 0.72 0.03 -4.21
CA LEU A 102 1.64 -0.87 -3.56
C LEU A 102 2.07 -0.26 -2.23
N TRP A 103 1.65 -0.91 -1.15
CA TRP A 103 1.95 -0.53 0.21
C TRP A 103 3.27 -1.20 0.61
N TYR A 104 4.27 -0.38 0.86
CA TYR A 104 5.64 -0.76 1.15
C TYR A 104 5.99 -0.38 2.59
N TRP A 105 6.30 -1.38 3.40
CA TRP A 105 6.75 -1.20 4.77
C TRP A 105 7.95 -2.09 5.05
N VAL A 106 8.89 -1.60 5.86
CA VAL A 106 10.05 -2.39 6.28
C VAL A 106 9.90 -2.73 7.75
N LYS A 107 9.74 -4.02 8.02
CA LYS A 107 9.81 -4.58 9.36
C LYS A 107 11.26 -4.62 9.81
N ARG A 108 11.55 -4.03 10.97
CA ARG A 108 12.88 -4.05 11.59
C ARG A 108 12.89 -5.02 12.76
N GLU A 109 13.68 -6.08 12.68
CA GLU A 109 13.90 -7.03 13.77
C GLU A 109 15.41 -7.16 14.04
N GLY A 110 15.87 -6.48 15.09
CA GLY A 110 17.29 -6.44 15.46
C GLY A 110 18.14 -5.82 14.35
N LYS A 111 19.03 -6.63 13.75
CA LYS A 111 19.92 -6.21 12.65
C LYS A 111 19.33 -6.46 11.25
N GLN A 112 18.15 -7.10 11.15
CA GLN A 112 17.55 -7.45 9.87
C GLN A 112 16.38 -6.51 9.53
N ASN A 113 16.41 -6.01 8.29
CA ASN A 113 15.35 -5.21 7.71
C ASN A 113 14.64 -6.05 6.65
N ILE A 114 13.37 -6.38 6.88
CA ILE A 114 12.56 -7.23 6.01
C ILE A 114 11.50 -6.36 5.36
N ALA A 115 11.65 -6.14 4.06
CA ALA A 115 10.65 -5.42 3.26
C ALA A 115 9.39 -6.26 3.06
N ARG A 116 8.23 -5.63 3.25
CA ARG A 116 6.90 -6.16 3.00
C ARG A 116 6.21 -5.28 1.95
N GLU A 117 5.73 -5.93 0.90
CA GLU A 117 5.00 -5.28 -0.18
C GLU A 117 3.59 -5.87 -0.25
N HIS A 118 2.58 -5.00 -0.30
CA HIS A 118 1.19 -5.40 -0.48
C HIS A 118 0.59 -4.61 -1.65
N LEU A 119 0.32 -5.29 -2.76
CA LEU A 119 -0.41 -4.72 -3.89
C LEU A 119 -1.90 -4.73 -3.60
N TYR A 120 -2.56 -3.65 -3.98
CA TYR A 120 -4.00 -3.53 -4.07
C TYR A 120 -4.36 -2.99 -5.45
N MET A 121 -5.34 -3.62 -6.10
CA MET A 121 -5.83 -3.21 -7.42
C MET A 121 -7.30 -2.82 -7.32
N LYS A 122 -7.68 -1.76 -8.05
CA LYS A 122 -9.07 -1.32 -8.10
C LYS A 122 -9.97 -2.47 -8.56
N GLY A 123 -11.03 -2.73 -7.81
CA GLY A 123 -12.01 -3.77 -8.14
C GLY A 123 -11.65 -5.19 -7.66
N GLN A 124 -10.53 -5.39 -6.95
CA GLN A 124 -10.33 -6.63 -6.20
C GLN A 124 -11.34 -6.75 -5.05
N PRO A 125 -11.88 -7.95 -4.79
CA PRO A 125 -12.69 -8.20 -3.60
C PRO A 125 -11.83 -7.94 -2.37
N GLY A 126 -12.14 -6.85 -1.68
CA GLY A 126 -11.25 -6.24 -0.70
C GLY A 126 -11.07 -7.02 0.59
N ASP A 127 -11.66 -8.20 0.78
CA ASP A 127 -11.81 -8.83 2.10
C ASP A 127 -10.48 -9.16 2.80
N LEU A 128 -9.47 -9.62 2.03
CA LEU A 128 -8.14 -9.84 2.59
C LEU A 128 -7.39 -8.53 2.90
N PHE A 129 -7.63 -7.46 2.14
CA PHE A 129 -7.02 -6.16 2.41
C PHE A 129 -7.74 -5.41 3.54
N LEU A 130 -9.06 -5.54 3.61
CA LEU A 130 -9.94 -4.99 4.65
C LEU A 130 -9.66 -5.63 6.00
N SER A 131 -9.41 -6.94 6.07
CA SER A 131 -8.97 -7.59 7.31
C SER A 131 -7.62 -7.08 7.81
N LYS A 132 -6.68 -6.77 6.90
CA LYS A 132 -5.41 -6.10 7.25
C LYS A 132 -5.63 -4.66 7.72
N LEU A 133 -6.48 -3.89 7.04
CA LEU A 133 -6.84 -2.53 7.44
C LEU A 133 -7.53 -2.49 8.80
N ASN A 134 -8.41 -3.44 9.08
CA ASN A 134 -9.09 -3.55 10.38
C ASN A 134 -8.10 -3.73 11.55
N ALA A 135 -6.96 -4.39 11.32
CA ALA A 135 -5.90 -4.50 12.32
C ALA A 135 -5.13 -3.19 12.56
N MET A 136 -5.28 -2.17 11.69
CA MET A 136 -4.68 -0.83 11.84
C MET A 136 -5.59 0.20 12.49
N VAL A 137 -6.85 -0.16 12.82
CA VAL A 137 -7.85 0.75 13.40
C VAL A 137 -7.46 1.16 14.81
N VAL A 138 -7.61 2.45 15.11
CA VAL A 138 -7.40 2.98 16.45
C VAL A 138 -8.71 3.53 17.01
N ASP A 139 -9.06 3.08 18.22
CA ASP A 139 -10.22 3.61 18.93
C ASP A 139 -9.87 4.97 19.53
N ILE A 140 -10.62 6.00 19.15
CA ILE A 140 -10.45 7.37 19.67
C ILE A 140 -10.68 7.40 21.20
N GLY A 141 -11.44 6.46 21.76
CA GLY A 141 -11.60 6.28 23.20
C GLY A 141 -10.41 5.62 23.93
N ALA A 142 -9.42 5.09 23.22
CA ALA A 142 -8.21 4.53 23.82
C ALA A 142 -7.15 5.59 24.20
N PHE A 143 -7.43 6.86 23.93
CA PHE A 143 -6.51 7.98 24.11
C PHE A 143 -6.71 8.79 25.40
N GLU A 144 -7.39 8.23 26.42
CA GLU A 144 -7.59 8.90 27.72
C GLU A 144 -6.29 9.30 28.43
N GLN A 145 -5.12 8.80 27.98
CA GLN A 145 -3.80 9.14 28.53
C GLN A 145 -2.84 9.84 27.54
N GLY A 146 -3.31 10.30 26.37
CA GLY A 146 -2.52 11.04 25.38
C GLY A 146 -2.35 10.34 24.02
N GLU A 147 -1.59 10.95 23.11
CA GLU A 147 -1.27 10.36 21.80
C GLU A 147 -0.61 8.97 21.95
N PRO A 148 -0.90 8.02 21.06
CA PRO A 148 -0.34 6.68 21.14
C PRO A 148 1.18 6.73 20.99
N SER A 149 1.88 5.97 21.84
CA SER A 149 3.33 5.81 21.74
C SER A 149 3.72 5.23 20.38
N VAL A 150 4.89 5.62 19.87
CA VAL A 150 5.48 5.08 18.63
C VAL A 150 5.50 3.56 18.64
N ILE A 151 5.75 2.97 19.81
CA ILE A 151 5.81 1.51 19.99
C ILE A 151 4.46 0.86 19.69
N ASP A 152 3.34 1.48 20.10
CA ASP A 152 1.99 0.95 19.88
C ASP A 152 1.57 1.09 18.42
N ALA A 153 1.92 2.21 17.78
CA ALA A 153 1.66 2.43 16.35
C ALA A 153 2.41 1.40 15.49
N VAL A 154 3.70 1.18 15.77
CA VAL A 154 4.53 0.18 15.08
C VAL A 154 4.02 -1.24 15.32
N LYS A 155 3.62 -1.58 16.56
CA LYS A 155 3.06 -2.90 16.88
C LYS A 155 1.80 -3.21 16.09
N ARG A 156 0.90 -2.24 15.94
CA ARG A 156 -0.34 -2.37 15.15
C ARG A 156 -0.04 -2.50 13.66
N LEU A 157 0.85 -1.65 13.14
CA LEU A 157 1.26 -1.72 11.74
C LEU A 157 1.93 -3.07 11.43
N LYS A 158 2.73 -3.61 12.36
CA LYS A 158 3.26 -4.97 12.29
C LYS A 158 2.14 -6.01 12.26
N GLN A 159 1.17 -5.96 13.18
CA GLN A 159 0.05 -6.92 13.19
C GLN A 159 -0.76 -6.92 11.88
N ALA A 160 -0.93 -5.75 11.25
CA ALA A 160 -1.66 -5.61 10.01
C ALA A 160 -0.90 -6.05 8.76
N LEU A 161 0.41 -5.77 8.70
CA LEU A 161 1.22 -5.95 7.49
C LEU A 161 2.15 -7.17 7.53
N ASP A 162 2.35 -7.80 8.69
CA ASP A 162 3.21 -8.97 8.92
C ASP A 162 2.43 -10.30 8.91
N VAL A 163 1.54 -10.48 7.92
CA VAL A 163 0.83 -11.75 7.68
C VAL A 163 1.65 -12.58 6.69
N GLU A 164 2.46 -13.50 7.20
CA GLU A 164 3.74 -13.91 6.59
C GLU A 164 3.70 -14.95 5.46
N ALA A 165 2.57 -15.59 5.11
CA ALA A 165 2.63 -16.79 4.26
C ALA A 165 1.96 -16.73 2.87
N THR A 166 0.94 -15.91 2.65
CA THR A 166 0.05 -16.13 1.48
C THR A 166 0.45 -15.35 0.23
N THR A 167 1.23 -14.27 0.34
CA THR A 167 1.45 -13.37 -0.81
C THR A 167 2.56 -13.82 -1.76
N LYS A 168 3.69 -14.36 -1.27
CA LYS A 168 4.83 -14.68 -2.15
C LYS A 168 4.54 -15.82 -3.13
N ARG A 169 3.98 -16.92 -2.63
CA ARG A 169 3.61 -18.07 -3.46
C ARG A 169 2.50 -17.70 -4.44
N PHE A 170 1.53 -16.92 -3.96
CA PHE A 170 0.47 -16.35 -4.79
C PHE A 170 1.01 -15.44 -5.89
N TYR A 171 1.98 -14.54 -5.63
CA TYR A 171 2.54 -13.67 -6.68
C TYR A 171 3.33 -14.46 -7.72
N THR A 172 4.15 -15.42 -7.29
CA THR A 172 4.91 -16.27 -8.23
C THR A 172 3.98 -17.09 -9.10
N GLU A 173 2.95 -17.70 -8.51
CA GLU A 173 1.95 -18.48 -9.23
C GLU A 173 1.06 -17.59 -10.12
N TYR A 174 0.66 -16.40 -9.64
CA TYR A 174 -0.13 -15.42 -10.39
C TYR A 174 0.61 -14.90 -11.62
N ASP A 175 1.88 -14.49 -11.49
CA ASP A 175 2.64 -13.95 -12.62
C ASP A 175 2.95 -15.05 -13.66
N ALA A 176 3.23 -16.27 -13.20
CA ALA A 176 3.37 -17.43 -14.08
C ALA A 176 2.07 -17.75 -14.84
N LEU A 177 0.93 -17.76 -14.15
CA LEU A 177 -0.40 -17.95 -14.75
C LEU A 177 -0.73 -16.80 -15.72
N ARG A 178 -0.37 -15.56 -15.39
CA ARG A 178 -0.59 -14.38 -16.23
C ARG A 178 0.16 -14.47 -17.55
N LEU A 179 1.42 -14.87 -17.53
CA LEU A 179 2.22 -15.06 -18.75
C LEU A 179 1.59 -16.12 -19.66
N GLN A 180 1.22 -17.27 -19.10
CA GLN A 180 0.56 -18.35 -19.85
C GLN A 180 -0.80 -17.90 -20.40
N PHE A 181 -1.57 -17.14 -19.62
CA PHE A 181 -2.91 -16.71 -20.01
C PHE A 181 -2.90 -15.63 -21.11
N VAL A 182 -1.88 -14.78 -21.15
CA VAL A 182 -1.69 -13.80 -22.24
C VAL A 182 -1.52 -14.51 -23.60
N GLU A 183 -0.81 -15.64 -23.62
CA GLU A 183 -0.59 -16.43 -24.84
C GLU A 183 -1.88 -17.09 -25.36
N LEU A 184 -2.85 -17.34 -24.49
CA LEU A 184 -4.13 -17.98 -24.82
C LEU A 184 -5.21 -16.99 -25.29
N ILE A 185 -4.97 -15.67 -25.19
CA ILE A 185 -5.94 -14.64 -25.61
C ILE A 185 -5.76 -14.35 -27.10
N GLU A 186 -6.70 -14.85 -27.90
CA GLU A 186 -6.80 -14.57 -29.33
C GLU A 186 -7.78 -13.41 -29.61
N GLY A 187 -7.55 -12.65 -30.68
CA GLY A 187 -8.45 -11.56 -31.13
C GLY A 187 -8.16 -10.16 -30.58
N ILE A 188 -7.06 -9.97 -29.82
CA ILE A 188 -6.57 -8.64 -29.41
C ILE A 188 -5.16 -8.43 -29.98
N ASP A 189 -5.04 -7.68 -31.07
CA ASP A 189 -3.75 -7.45 -31.76
C ASP A 189 -2.77 -6.58 -30.96
N ASP A 190 -3.29 -5.72 -30.07
CA ASP A 190 -2.49 -4.86 -29.21
C ASP A 190 -2.01 -5.61 -27.96
N GLU A 191 -0.70 -5.84 -27.89
CA GLU A 191 -0.04 -6.59 -26.82
C GLU A 191 -0.24 -5.96 -25.43
N ARG A 192 -0.27 -4.61 -25.34
CA ARG A 192 -0.52 -3.92 -24.06
C ARG A 192 -1.96 -4.16 -23.60
N LYS A 193 -2.92 -4.11 -24.52
CA LYS A 193 -4.33 -4.41 -24.21
C LYS A 193 -4.52 -5.88 -23.83
N ARG A 194 -3.81 -6.80 -24.48
CA ARG A 194 -3.86 -8.23 -24.17
C ARG A 194 -3.33 -8.54 -22.78
N GLN A 195 -2.19 -7.96 -22.40
CA GLN A 195 -1.62 -8.08 -21.06
C GLN A 195 -2.54 -7.49 -19.98
N TRP A 196 -3.14 -6.33 -20.26
CA TRP A 196 -4.12 -5.73 -19.36
C TRP A 196 -5.35 -6.62 -19.18
N TYR A 197 -5.91 -7.14 -20.28
CA TYR A 197 -7.08 -8.00 -20.26
C TYR A 197 -6.82 -9.33 -19.53
N ALA A 198 -5.66 -9.95 -19.73
CA ALA A 198 -5.23 -11.14 -18.98
C ALA A 198 -5.17 -10.87 -17.47
N SER A 199 -4.62 -9.73 -17.08
CA SER A 199 -4.52 -9.31 -15.68
C SER A 199 -5.90 -9.11 -15.05
N VAL A 200 -6.86 -8.57 -15.81
CA VAL A 200 -8.25 -8.37 -15.38
C VAL A 200 -8.99 -9.69 -15.24
N LEU A 201 -8.85 -10.60 -16.22
CA LEU A 201 -9.54 -11.90 -16.20
C LEU A 201 -9.01 -12.83 -15.11
N LEU A 202 -7.69 -12.95 -14.95
CA LEU A 202 -7.12 -13.80 -13.89
C LEU A 202 -7.48 -13.29 -12.51
N ASN A 203 -7.50 -11.97 -12.30
CA ASN A 203 -8.00 -11.40 -11.05
C ASN A 203 -9.48 -11.74 -10.80
N ARG A 204 -10.32 -11.84 -11.83
CA ARG A 204 -11.73 -12.24 -11.67
C ARG A 204 -11.90 -13.73 -11.38
N LEU A 205 -11.06 -14.58 -11.95
CA LEU A 205 -11.14 -16.04 -11.78
C LEU A 205 -10.62 -16.52 -10.43
N MET A 206 -9.61 -15.83 -9.87
CA MET A 206 -8.94 -16.28 -8.64
C MET A 206 -9.67 -15.91 -7.35
N PHE A 207 -10.69 -15.05 -7.41
CA PHE A 207 -11.36 -14.51 -6.23
C PHE A 207 -12.90 -14.53 -6.35
N ILE A 208 -13.45 -15.62 -6.92
CA ILE A 208 -14.89 -15.94 -6.89
C ILE A 208 -15.33 -16.29 -5.47
#